data_AF-G7W5R9-F1
#
_entry.id   AF-G7W5R9-F1
#
_cell.length_a   1.000
_cell.length_b   1.000
_cell.length_c   1.000
_cell.angle_alpha   90.00
_cell.angle_beta   90.00
_cell.angle_gamma   90.00
#
_symmetry.space_group_name_H-M   'P 1'
#
loop_
_entity.id
_entity.type
_entity.pdbx_description
1 polymer ?
#
loop_
_entity_poly.entity_id
_entity_poly.type
_entity_poly.pdbx_seq_one_letter_code
_entity_poly.pdbx_strand_id
1 'polypeptide(L)' 'MNKEFIYKICDNLIDQLTVLKGSIQLEKMNNKVDHSITILQEVANIEKTINELVHQLINLDN' A
#
# COMPACT_ATOMS: atom_id res chain seq x y z
N MET A 1 12.00 20.23 -4.37
CA MET A 1 12.31 18.99 -3.63
C MET A 1 11.00 18.29 -3.23
N ASN A 2 10.19 17.86 -4.21
CA ASN A 2 8.87 17.25 -3.94
C ASN A 2 8.65 15.99 -4.83
N LYS A 3 9.08 16.02 -6.10
CA LYS A 3 9.00 14.86 -7.00
C LYS A 3 9.72 13.60 -6.50
N GLU A 4 10.92 13.73 -5.92
CA GLU A 4 11.65 12.58 -5.37
C GLU A 4 10.93 11.95 -4.16
N PHE A 5 10.26 12.76 -3.35
CA PHE A 5 9.47 12.28 -2.22
C PHE A 5 8.21 11.56 -2.70
N ILE A 6 7.53 12.12 -3.71
CA ILE A 6 6.41 11.47 -4.40
C ILE A 6 6.84 10.12 -4.99
N TYR A 7 7.99 10.04 -5.65
CA TYR A 7 8.50 8.76 -6.18
C TYR A 7 8.72 7.73 -5.07
N LYS A 8 9.31 8.12 -3.94
CA LYS A 8 9.47 7.21 -2.79
C LYS A 8 8.15 6.71 -2.22
N ILE A 9 7.12 7.56 -2.17
CA ILE A 9 5.78 7.14 -1.74
C ILE A 9 5.18 6.15 -2.75
N CYS A 10 5.32 6.41 -4.05
CA CYS A 10 4.85 5.52 -5.10
C CYS A 10 5.56 4.16 -5.07
N ASP A 11 6.87 4.12 -4.87
CA ASP A 11 7.64 2.87 -4.75
C ASP A 11 7.14 2.05 -3.54
N ASN A 12 6.95 2.71 -2.40
CA ASN A 12 6.40 2.06 -1.20
C ASN A 12 4.98 1.51 -1.44
N LEU A 13 4.12 2.24 -2.19
CA LEU A 13 2.81 1.74 -2.57
C LEU A 13 2.89 0.47 -3.42
N ILE A 14 3.83 0.40 -4.36
CA ILE A 14 4.04 -0.78 -5.22
C ILE A 14 4.47 -1.99 -4.37
N ASP A 15 5.36 -1.78 -3.40
CA ASP A 15 5.79 -2.82 -2.48
C ASP A 15 4.62 -3.33 -1.63
N GLN A 16 3.83 -2.42 -1.04
CA GLN A 16 2.64 -2.76 -0.26
C GLN A 16 1.58 -3.53 -1.09
N LEU A 17 1.34 -3.11 -2.34
CA LEU A 17 0.45 -3.82 -3.26
C LEU A 17 0.97 -5.23 -3.60
N THR A 18 2.28 -5.39 -3.72
CA THR A 18 2.91 -6.69 -3.96
C THR A 18 2.71 -7.63 -2.78
N VAL A 19 2.90 -7.14 -1.54
CA VAL A 19 2.62 -7.89 -0.31
C VAL A 19 1.15 -8.29 -0.24
N LEU A 20 0.22 -7.35 -0.45
CA LEU A 20 -1.22 -7.61 -0.46
C LEU A 20 -1.60 -8.70 -1.48
N LYS A 21 -1.07 -8.60 -2.70
CA LYS A 21 -1.27 -9.61 -3.75
C LYS A 21 -0.80 -11.00 -3.30
N GLY A 22 0.37 -11.08 -2.67
CA GLY A 22 0.91 -12.32 -2.11
C GLY A 22 -0.01 -12.91 -1.04
N SER A 23 -0.46 -12.10 -0.09
CA SER A 23 -1.37 -12.52 0.99
C SER A 23 -2.70 -13.05 0.45
N ILE A 24 -3.29 -12.38 -0.55
CA ILE A 24 -4.53 -12.85 -1.21
C ILE A 24 -4.29 -14.18 -1.95
N GLN A 25 -3.14 -14.36 -2.59
CA GLN A 25 -2.80 -15.62 -3.26
C GLN A 25 -2.63 -16.76 -2.26
N LEU A 26 -1.98 -16.50 -1.11
CA LEU A 26 -1.81 -17.49 -0.05
C LEU A 26 -3.14 -17.91 0.57
N GLU A 27 -4.04 -16.96 0.86
CA GLU A 27 -5.40 -17.23 1.33
C GLU A 27 -6.16 -18.19 0.39
N LYS A 28 -6.02 -17.97 -0.92
CA LYS A 28 -6.66 -18.82 -1.95
C LYS A 28 -6.03 -20.21 -2.08
N MET A 29 -4.76 -20.36 -1.73
CA MET A 29 -4.02 -21.62 -1.85
C MET A 29 -4.05 -22.45 -0.57
N ASN A 30 -4.20 -21.82 0.59
CA ASN A 30 -4.05 -22.48 1.89
C ASN A 30 -5.12 -22.02 2.89
N ASN A 31 -6.31 -22.57 2.75
CA ASN A 31 -7.51 -22.24 3.56
C ASN A 31 -7.40 -22.65 5.05
N LYS A 32 -6.25 -23.19 5.48
CA LYS A 32 -5.99 -23.61 6.87
C LYS A 32 -5.51 -22.45 7.75
N VAL A 33 -4.98 -21.39 7.14
CA VAL A 33 -4.51 -20.20 7.84
C VAL A 33 -5.37 -19.03 7.36
N ASP A 34 -6.03 -18.36 8.29
CA ASP A 34 -6.80 -17.16 7.99
C ASP A 34 -5.86 -15.97 7.82
N HIS A 35 -5.66 -15.55 6.57
CA HIS A 35 -4.89 -14.36 6.23
C HIS A 35 -5.74 -13.09 6.13
N SER A 36 -7.05 -13.14 6.41
CA SER A 36 -7.94 -11.99 6.30
C SER A 36 -7.50 -10.81 7.16
N ILE A 37 -6.99 -11.06 8.37
CA ILE A 37 -6.46 -10.02 9.27
C ILE A 37 -5.25 -9.34 8.65
N THR A 38 -4.32 -10.11 8.07
CA THR A 38 -3.14 -9.55 7.38
C THR A 38 -3.55 -8.74 6.16
N ILE A 39 -4.49 -9.25 5.36
CA ILE A 39 -5.04 -8.55 4.19
C ILE A 39 -5.67 -7.22 4.60
N LEU A 40 -6.51 -7.20 5.65
CA LEU A 40 -7.14 -5.98 6.15
C LEU A 40 -6.11 -4.96 6.62
N GLN A 41 -5.05 -5.42 7.30
CA GLN A 41 -3.99 -4.54 7.77
C GLN A 41 -3.18 -3.93 6.61
N GLU A 42 -2.88 -4.72 5.57
CA GLU A 42 -2.21 -4.20 4.38
C GLU A 42 -3.08 -3.20 3.61
N VAL A 43 -4.40 -3.44 3.51
CA VAL A 43 -5.33 -2.47 2.91
C VAL A 43 -5.31 -1.15 3.68
N ALA A 44 -5.38 -1.18 5.01
CA ALA A 44 -5.32 0.03 5.83
C ALA A 44 -3.99 0.78 5.68
N ASN A 45 -2.88 0.05 5.56
CA ASN A 45 -1.57 0.64 5.30
C ASN A 45 -1.52 1.35 3.93
N ILE A 46 -2.05 0.72 2.88
CA ILE A 46 -2.14 1.30 1.53
C ILE A 46 -2.99 2.56 1.55
N GLU A 47 -4.16 2.54 2.21
CA GLU A 47 -5.03 3.72 2.34
C GLU A 47 -4.29 4.90 2.99
N LYS A 48 -3.52 4.63 4.06
CA LYS A 48 -2.69 5.66 4.71
C LYS A 48 -1.64 6.23 3.76
N THR A 49 -0.91 5.37 3.04
CA THR A 49 0.13 5.80 2.09
C THR A 49 -0.47 6.60 0.93
N ILE A 50 -1.65 6.23 0.42
CA ILE A 50 -2.38 6.99 -0.61
C ILE A 50 -2.77 8.38 -0.09
N ASN A 51 -3.28 8.48 1.15
CA ASN A 51 -3.63 9.77 1.75
C ASN A 51 -2.41 10.69 1.91
N GLU A 52 -1.24 10.12 2.23
CA GLU A 52 0.01 10.86 2.27
C GLU A 52 0.42 11.33 0.87
N LEU A 53 0.35 10.46 -0.13
CA LEU A 53 0.60 10.83 -1.53
C LEU A 53 -0.29 11.99 -1.98
N VAL A 54 -1.59 11.91 -1.73
CA VAL A 54 -2.56 12.95 -2.09
C VAL A 54 -2.22 14.27 -1.41
N HIS A 55 -1.87 14.26 -0.11
CA HIS A 55 -1.43 15.48 0.58
C HIS A 55 -0.18 16.09 -0.07
N GLN A 56 0.81 15.27 -0.46
CA GLN A 56 2.02 15.76 -1.11
C GLN A 56 1.74 16.34 -2.50
N LEU A 57 0.83 15.72 -3.26
CA LEU A 57 0.41 16.18 -4.58
C LEU A 57 -0.35 17.50 -4.51
N ILE A 58 -1.27 17.65 -3.55
CA ILE A 58 -2.01 18.92 -3.35
C ILE A 58 -1.04 20.07 -3.01
N ASN A 59 0.01 19.77 -2.26
CA ASN A 59 1.04 20.75 -1.86
C ASN A 59 2.18 20.89 -2.88
N LEU A 60 2.09 20.24 -4.05
CA LEU A 60 3.12 20.32 -5.09
C LEU A 60 3.12 21.66 -5.82
N ASP A 61 1.93 22.26 -5.97
CA ASP A 61 1.70 23.49 -6.72
C ASP A 61 1.43 24.73 -5.82
N ASN A 62 1.47 24.55 -4.48
CA ASN A 62 1.33 25.63 -3.49
C ASN A 62 2.68 26.25 -3.10
#